data_AF-A0A5D2W1P6-F1
#
_entry.id   AF-A0A5D2W1P6-F1
#
_cell.length_a   1.000
_cell.length_b   1.000
_cell.length_c   1.000
_cell.angle_alpha   90.00
_cell.angle_beta   90.00
_cell.angle_gamma   90.00
#
_symmetry.space_group_name_H-M   'P 1'
#
loop_
_entity.id
_entity.type
_entity.pdbx_description
1 polymer ?
#
loop_
_entity_poly.entity_id
_entity_poly.type
_entity_poly.pdbx_seq_one_letter_code
_entity_poly.pdbx_strand_id
1 'polypeptide(L)'
;MSSAVFSAVRSFSVFVFVLLFLSLAFASESDHKYQPDDPITLWVNKVGPYNNPQETYNYYSLPFCQPGTNPAHKWGGLGEVLGGNELIDSQIYMKFQKNVDRGTICQLELDEAKVRQFKDAIENSHWFEFFVDDLPLWGFVGELHPDRNSENGKHVLYTHKNIVIKYNKDQIIHVNLTQESPKQLEAGRTLDMTYSVKWLPTNVTFARRFDIYLDYPFFEHQIHWFSVFNSFMMVIFLTGLVSMILMRTLRNDYAKYAREDDDLETLERDVSEECGWKLVHGDVFRPPSNLALLSAVVGTGAQLALLVLLVILLAIVGTLYVGRGAIVTTFILCYAFTSFISGYVSGGMYSRNGGKNWIKSMILTASLFPFLCFGIGFLLNTVAIFYGSLAAIPFGTMVVVFVIWAFISFPLALLGTVVGRNWSGAPNNPCRVKTIPRPIPEKKWYLTPSVVSMMGGLLPFGSIFIEMYFVFTSFWNYKVYYVYGFMLLVFLILIIVTICVTIVGTYFLLNAENYHWQWTSFFSAASTAIYVYLYSVYYYSVKTKMSGFFQTSFYFGYTLMFCLGLGILCGAIGFLGSNLFVRRIYRNIKCD
;
A
#
# COMPACT_ATOMS: atom_id res chain seq x y z
N MET A 1 16.08 -46.41 11.90
CA MET A 1 15.33 -45.51 12.81
C MET A 1 16.30 -44.48 13.40
N SER A 2 16.84 -43.56 12.57
CA SER A 2 17.76 -42.50 13.01
C SER A 2 17.97 -41.46 11.89
N SER A 3 16.87 -40.88 11.40
CA SER A 3 16.92 -39.78 10.42
C SER A 3 15.77 -38.78 10.57
N ALA A 4 14.71 -39.13 11.31
CA ALA A 4 13.61 -38.22 11.62
C ALA A 4 13.84 -37.35 12.90
N VAL A 5 14.78 -37.73 13.77
CA VAL A 5 15.03 -37.02 15.04
C VAL A 5 15.93 -35.79 14.85
N PHE A 6 16.80 -35.78 13.84
CA PHE A 6 17.73 -34.67 13.61
C PHE A 6 17.11 -33.41 12.96
N SER A 7 15.93 -33.53 12.34
CA SER A 7 15.23 -32.39 11.73
C SER A 7 14.34 -31.63 12.73
N ALA A 8 13.91 -32.28 13.83
CA ALA A 8 13.10 -31.63 14.86
C ALA A 8 13.94 -30.76 15.82
N VAL A 9 15.20 -31.13 16.07
CA VAL A 9 16.10 -30.42 17.00
C VAL A 9 16.56 -29.07 16.44
N ARG A 10 16.69 -28.92 15.11
CA ARG A 10 17.07 -27.63 14.48
C ARG A 10 15.93 -26.61 14.45
N SER A 11 14.68 -27.05 14.38
CA SER A 11 13.51 -26.15 14.43
C SER A 11 13.22 -25.70 15.86
N PHE A 12 13.52 -26.54 16.86
CA PHE A 12 13.34 -26.21 18.27
C PHE A 12 14.42 -25.24 18.80
N SER A 13 15.67 -25.34 18.35
CA SER A 13 16.72 -24.38 18.76
C SER A 13 16.51 -22.96 18.27
N VAL A 14 15.85 -22.75 17.11
CA VAL A 14 15.53 -21.39 16.62
C VAL A 14 14.36 -20.79 17.42
N PHE A 15 13.42 -21.61 17.90
CA PHE A 15 12.32 -21.16 18.75
C PHE A 15 12.77 -20.88 20.20
N VAL A 16 13.74 -21.65 20.72
CA VAL A 16 14.30 -21.46 22.06
C VAL A 16 15.20 -20.23 22.15
N PHE A 17 15.87 -19.83 21.06
CA PHE A 17 16.66 -18.58 21.04
C PHE A 17 15.80 -17.31 21.07
N VAL A 18 14.52 -17.41 20.68
CA VAL A 18 13.54 -16.32 20.79
C VAL A 18 12.92 -16.24 22.19
N LEU A 19 12.92 -17.35 22.96
CA LEU A 19 12.33 -17.43 24.30
C LEU A 19 13.31 -17.11 25.46
N LEU A 20 14.63 -17.03 25.20
CA LEU A 20 15.65 -16.77 26.22
C LEU A 20 15.92 -15.28 26.52
N PHE A 21 15.12 -14.36 25.95
CA PHE A 21 15.05 -12.95 26.33
C PHE A 21 13.90 -12.65 27.31
N LEU A 22 13.52 -13.62 28.15
CA LEU A 22 12.70 -13.34 29.34
C LEU A 22 13.59 -12.71 30.41
N SER A 23 13.91 -11.44 30.20
CA SER A 23 14.37 -10.52 31.23
C SER A 23 13.34 -10.46 32.36
N LEU A 24 13.82 -10.49 33.60
CA LEU A 24 13.02 -10.17 34.81
C LEU A 24 12.19 -8.90 34.56
N ALA A 25 10.87 -9.07 34.38
CA ALA A 25 9.95 -7.99 34.08
C ALA A 25 9.70 -7.16 35.35
N PHE A 26 10.35 -5.99 35.41
CA PHE A 26 9.83 -4.86 36.17
C PHE A 26 8.61 -4.31 35.41
N ALA A 27 7.53 -3.95 36.11
CA ALA A 27 6.37 -3.29 35.52
C ALA A 27 6.84 -2.11 34.65
N SER A 28 6.51 -2.14 33.35
CA SER A 28 7.03 -1.21 32.35
C SER A 28 5.96 -0.94 31.29
N GLU A 29 6.10 0.20 30.60
CA GLU A 29 5.33 0.58 29.40
C GLU A 29 5.36 -0.53 28.33
N SER A 30 6.36 -1.42 28.34
CA SER A 30 6.45 -2.58 27.44
C SER A 30 5.41 -3.67 27.70
N ASP A 31 4.97 -3.82 28.95
CA ASP A 31 4.09 -4.90 29.38
C ASP A 31 2.66 -4.40 29.60
N HIS A 32 2.45 -3.08 29.46
CA HIS A 32 1.17 -2.37 29.64
C HIS A 32 0.47 -2.72 30.97
N LYS A 33 1.27 -2.91 32.02
CA LYS A 33 0.82 -3.23 33.38
C LYS A 33 1.49 -2.29 34.37
N TYR A 34 0.68 -1.71 35.24
CA TYR A 34 1.08 -0.65 36.16
C TYR A 34 0.64 -1.01 37.58
N GLN A 35 1.54 -0.78 38.53
CA GLN A 35 1.21 -0.75 39.95
C GLN A 35 0.69 0.64 40.34
N PRO A 36 -0.11 0.74 41.41
CA PRO A 36 -0.51 2.04 41.96
C PRO A 36 0.72 2.92 42.22
N ASP A 37 0.61 4.22 41.92
CA ASP A 37 1.69 5.21 42.01
C ASP A 37 2.87 5.08 41.04
N ASP A 38 2.85 4.11 40.11
CA ASP A 38 3.86 4.02 39.05
C ASP A 38 3.86 5.28 38.17
N PRO A 39 5.04 5.79 37.78
CA PRO A 39 5.13 6.96 36.91
C PRO A 39 4.65 6.63 35.50
N ILE A 40 3.89 7.55 34.90
CA ILE A 40 3.40 7.44 33.52
C ILE A 40 3.97 8.59 32.71
N THR A 41 4.66 8.25 31.64
CA THR A 41 5.23 9.21 30.70
C THR A 41 4.18 9.62 29.66
N LEU A 42 4.06 10.92 29.43
CA LEU A 42 3.36 11.47 28.26
C LEU A 42 4.40 11.87 27.23
N TRP A 43 4.31 11.25 26.06
CA TRP A 43 5.17 11.53 24.93
C TRP A 43 4.50 12.57 24.03
N VAL A 44 5.20 13.64 23.71
CA VAL A 44 4.80 14.54 22.62
C VAL A 44 5.36 14.03 21.30
N ASN A 45 4.62 14.18 20.20
CA ASN A 45 5.05 13.70 18.89
C ASN A 45 5.12 14.86 17.89
N LYS A 46 3.98 15.23 17.30
CA LYS A 46 3.93 16.12 16.15
C LYS A 46 2.82 17.13 16.21
N VAL A 47 2.98 18.19 15.41
CA VAL A 47 2.03 19.27 15.18
C VAL A 47 1.97 19.56 13.69
N GLY A 48 0.80 19.93 13.17
CA GLY A 48 0.66 20.28 11.75
C GLY A 48 -0.73 20.80 11.41
N PRO A 49 -0.95 21.31 10.19
CA PRO A 49 -2.25 21.78 9.75
C PRO A 49 -3.23 20.62 9.63
N TYR A 50 -4.44 20.74 10.17
CA TYR A 50 -5.41 19.64 10.13
C TYR A 50 -5.75 19.21 8.69
N ASN A 51 -5.91 20.15 7.78
CA ASN A 51 -6.23 19.84 6.39
C ASN A 51 -5.06 19.26 5.56
N ASN A 52 -3.83 19.26 6.10
CA ASN A 52 -2.61 18.78 5.44
C ASN A 52 -1.91 17.66 6.27
N PRO A 53 -2.38 16.40 6.19
CA PRO A 53 -1.92 15.34 7.10
C PRO A 53 -0.44 14.94 6.98
N GLN A 54 0.21 15.18 5.84
CA GLN A 54 1.62 14.83 5.64
C GLN A 54 2.56 15.94 6.13
N GLU A 55 2.05 17.17 6.20
CA GLU A 55 2.80 18.33 6.66
C GLU A 55 2.86 18.34 8.19
N THR A 56 3.86 17.65 8.72
CA THR A 56 4.02 17.45 10.18
C THR A 56 5.38 17.94 10.65
N TYR A 57 5.39 18.58 11.80
CA TYR A 57 6.57 19.15 12.46
C TYR A 57 6.63 18.67 13.90
N ASN A 58 7.80 18.80 14.53
CA ASN A 58 7.94 18.48 15.95
C ASN A 58 7.01 19.36 16.79
N TYR A 59 6.40 18.82 17.85
CA TYR A 59 5.51 19.58 18.75
C TYR A 59 6.15 20.88 19.27
N TYR A 60 7.46 20.86 19.55
CA TYR A 60 8.22 22.02 20.04
C TYR A 60 8.67 23.00 18.95
N SER A 61 8.27 22.79 17.69
CA SER A 61 8.43 23.80 16.63
C SER A 61 7.56 25.03 16.90
N LEU A 62 6.40 24.82 17.55
CA LEU A 62 5.60 25.89 18.12
C LEU A 62 6.15 26.31 19.49
N PRO A 63 5.98 27.58 19.89
CA PRO A 63 6.57 28.13 21.10
C PRO A 63 5.79 27.74 22.36
N PHE A 64 5.55 26.44 22.54
CA PHE A 64 5.03 25.84 23.77
C PHE A 64 6.11 25.76 24.84
N CYS A 65 5.71 25.30 26.04
CA CYS A 65 6.64 24.98 27.12
C CYS A 65 7.65 23.93 26.67
N GLN A 66 8.92 24.34 26.49
CA GLN A 66 9.99 23.39 26.20
C GLN A 66 10.41 22.67 27.49
N PRO A 67 10.71 21.35 27.42
CA PRO A 67 11.25 20.62 28.55
C PRO A 67 12.63 21.16 28.92
N GLY A 68 13.07 20.88 30.14
CA GLY A 68 14.40 21.26 30.63
C GLY A 68 15.56 20.57 29.90
N THR A 69 16.74 20.54 30.52
CA THR A 69 17.98 20.06 29.90
C THR A 69 17.86 18.60 29.41
N ASN A 70 17.96 18.40 28.08
CA ASN A 70 17.96 17.13 27.35
C ASN A 70 16.78 16.18 27.65
N PRO A 71 15.58 16.42 27.08
CA PRO A 71 14.47 15.49 27.22
C PRO A 71 14.83 14.11 26.66
N ALA A 72 14.27 13.04 27.24
CA ALA A 72 14.44 11.70 26.69
C ALA A 72 13.71 11.58 25.35
N HIS A 73 14.39 11.04 24.34
CA HIS A 73 13.78 10.71 23.04
C HIS A 73 13.53 9.20 22.96
N LYS A 74 12.33 8.81 22.52
CA LYS A 74 11.99 7.43 22.23
C LYS A 74 11.87 7.27 20.72
N TRP A 75 12.82 6.53 20.14
CA TRP A 75 12.80 6.18 18.73
C TRP A 75 12.11 4.84 18.54
N GLY A 76 11.12 4.81 17.67
CA GLY A 76 10.40 3.60 17.32
C GLY A 76 11.13 2.65 16.37
N GLY A 77 10.44 1.61 15.96
CA GLY A 77 10.90 0.70 14.91
C GLY A 77 10.95 1.37 13.53
N LEU A 78 11.47 0.64 12.53
CA LEU A 78 11.64 1.14 11.15
C LEU A 78 10.39 1.82 10.58
N GLY A 79 9.22 1.20 10.74
CA GLY A 79 7.96 1.75 10.24
C GLY A 79 7.46 2.97 11.00
N GLU A 80 7.86 3.16 12.26
CA GLU A 80 7.50 4.34 13.05
C GLU A 80 8.34 5.55 12.63
N VAL A 81 9.65 5.35 12.39
CA VAL A 81 10.55 6.38 11.86
C VAL A 81 10.14 6.80 10.45
N LEU A 82 9.78 5.84 9.58
CA LEU A 82 9.25 6.15 8.24
C LEU A 82 7.88 6.84 8.27
N GLY A 83 7.15 6.74 9.38
CA GLY A 83 5.91 7.47 9.63
C GLY A 83 6.10 8.89 10.15
N GLY A 84 7.35 9.36 10.30
CA GLY A 84 7.68 10.69 10.80
C GLY A 84 7.32 10.89 12.27
N ASN A 85 7.47 9.84 13.08
CA ASN A 85 7.24 9.95 14.52
C ASN A 85 8.57 10.15 15.27
N GLU A 86 8.58 11.12 16.16
CA GLU A 86 9.68 11.43 17.07
C GLU A 86 9.07 11.69 18.45
N LEU A 87 9.13 10.71 19.34
CA LEU A 87 8.56 10.85 20.67
C LEU A 87 9.54 11.53 21.61
N ILE A 88 9.09 12.63 22.23
CA ILE A 88 9.86 13.39 23.22
C ILE A 88 9.10 13.41 24.55
N ASP A 89 9.80 13.17 25.65
CA ASP A 89 9.19 13.23 26.98
C ASP A 89 8.71 14.67 27.29
N SER A 90 7.41 14.80 27.60
CA SER A 90 6.78 16.06 27.98
C SER A 90 7.21 16.61 29.34
N GLN A 91 7.81 15.77 30.21
CA GLN A 91 8.11 16.06 31.62
C GLN A 91 6.87 16.41 32.46
N ILE A 92 5.66 16.07 31.99
CA ILE A 92 4.42 16.19 32.76
C ILE A 92 4.31 15.01 33.71
N TYR A 93 4.40 15.27 35.01
CA TYR A 93 4.42 14.21 36.01
C TYR A 93 3.01 13.64 36.28
N MET A 94 2.80 12.39 35.88
CA MET A 94 1.56 11.67 36.13
C MET A 94 1.87 10.33 36.80
N LYS A 95 0.97 9.89 37.69
CA LYS A 95 1.07 8.61 38.38
C LYS A 95 -0.18 7.78 38.16
N PHE A 96 -0.01 6.46 38.05
CA PHE A 96 -1.11 5.52 37.88
C PHE A 96 -2.09 5.60 39.06
N GLN A 97 -3.38 5.71 38.76
CA GLN A 97 -4.50 5.85 39.72
C GLN A 97 -4.45 7.09 40.64
N LYS A 98 -3.59 8.08 40.36
CA LYS A 98 -3.51 9.31 41.15
C LYS A 98 -4.04 10.52 40.38
N ASN A 99 -5.13 11.11 40.89
CA ASN A 99 -5.69 12.32 40.32
C ASN A 99 -4.79 13.53 40.58
N VAL A 100 -4.76 14.44 39.60
CA VAL A 100 -4.08 15.73 39.69
C VAL A 100 -5.12 16.78 39.35
N ASP A 101 -5.59 17.54 40.34
CA ASP A 101 -6.65 18.54 40.13
C ASP A 101 -6.13 19.75 39.32
N ARG A 102 -4.90 20.19 39.60
CA ARG A 102 -4.24 21.27 38.86
C ARG A 102 -2.71 21.23 39.02
N GLY A 103 -2.02 20.74 38.01
CA GLY A 103 -0.57 20.83 37.87
C GLY A 103 -0.16 21.99 36.96
N THR A 104 0.98 22.59 37.23
CA THR A 104 1.58 23.62 36.37
C THR A 104 2.56 22.96 35.41
N ILE A 105 2.47 23.27 34.12
CA ILE A 105 3.43 22.84 33.09
C ILE A 105 4.55 23.87 33.04
N CYS A 106 4.22 25.12 32.69
CA CYS A 106 5.15 26.25 32.70
C CYS A 106 4.40 27.58 32.67
N GLN A 107 5.13 28.69 32.87
CA GLN A 107 4.65 30.03 32.56
C GLN A 107 5.16 30.43 31.18
N LEU A 108 4.25 30.74 30.26
CA LEU A 108 4.58 31.08 28.89
C LEU A 108 4.48 32.60 28.71
N GLU A 109 5.62 33.25 28.50
CA GLU A 109 5.68 34.67 28.16
C GLU A 109 5.48 34.87 26.65
N LEU A 110 4.47 35.67 26.27
CA LEU A 110 4.11 35.90 24.88
C LEU A 110 4.82 37.13 24.30
N ASP A 111 5.86 36.89 23.50
CA ASP A 111 6.49 37.90 22.66
C ASP A 111 5.73 38.08 21.34
N GLU A 112 5.95 39.21 20.63
CA GLU A 112 5.30 39.43 19.33
C GLU A 112 5.53 38.28 18.34
N ALA A 113 6.74 37.72 18.31
CA ALA A 113 7.08 36.60 17.43
C ALA A 113 6.28 35.33 17.78
N LYS A 114 6.16 35.01 19.06
CA LYS A 114 5.40 33.84 19.54
C LYS A 114 3.90 34.00 19.25
N VAL A 115 3.38 35.21 19.44
CA VAL A 115 1.98 35.53 19.12
C VAL A 115 1.71 35.35 17.63
N ARG A 116 2.61 35.81 16.75
CA ARG A 116 2.48 35.60 15.29
C ARG A 116 2.45 34.10 14.95
N GLN A 117 3.41 33.32 15.45
CA GLN A 117 3.45 31.87 15.20
C GLN A 117 2.18 31.15 15.67
N PHE A 118 1.65 31.48 16.86
CA PHE A 118 0.40 30.88 17.33
C PHE A 118 -0.81 31.33 16.51
N LYS A 119 -0.86 32.60 16.07
CA LYS A 119 -1.94 33.07 15.18
C LYS A 119 -1.93 32.32 13.86
N ASP A 120 -0.77 32.22 13.21
CA ASP A 120 -0.59 31.49 11.96
C ASP A 120 -0.99 30.00 12.13
N ALA A 121 -0.65 29.40 13.28
CA ALA A 121 -1.05 28.03 13.60
C ALA A 121 -2.57 27.87 13.77
N ILE A 122 -3.23 28.82 14.45
CA ILE A 122 -4.68 28.82 14.68
C ILE A 122 -5.45 29.04 13.38
N GLU A 123 -5.01 29.99 12.53
CA GLU A 123 -5.64 30.26 11.23
C GLU A 123 -5.62 29.03 10.30
N ASN A 124 -4.55 28.23 10.38
CA ASN A 124 -4.40 26.99 9.63
C ASN A 124 -4.97 25.74 10.37
N SER A 125 -5.71 25.94 11.46
CA SER A 125 -6.29 24.88 12.29
C SER A 125 -5.28 23.80 12.68
N HIS A 126 -4.14 24.20 13.26
CA HIS A 126 -3.11 23.24 13.66
C HIS A 126 -3.61 22.31 14.78
N TRP A 127 -3.38 21.01 14.58
CA TRP A 127 -3.57 19.97 15.59
C TRP A 127 -2.23 19.47 16.07
N PHE A 128 -2.20 18.91 17.28
CA PHE A 128 -1.04 18.22 17.83
C PHE A 128 -1.41 16.80 18.29
N GLU A 129 -0.39 15.95 18.37
CA GLU A 129 -0.48 14.55 18.75
C GLU A 129 0.41 14.23 19.94
N PHE A 130 -0.16 13.61 20.97
CA PHE A 130 0.57 13.02 22.10
C PHE A 130 0.29 11.53 22.20
N PHE A 131 1.13 10.81 22.95
CA PHE A 131 0.95 9.39 23.27
C PHE A 131 1.10 9.14 24.77
N VAL A 132 0.22 8.28 25.29
CA VAL A 132 0.31 7.70 26.63
C VAL A 132 0.01 6.21 26.50
N ASP A 133 0.94 5.35 26.91
CA ASP A 133 0.78 3.88 26.80
C ASP A 133 0.43 3.41 25.37
N ASP A 134 1.11 3.99 24.36
CA ASP A 134 0.85 3.84 22.91
C ASP A 134 -0.53 4.30 22.41
N LEU A 135 -1.37 4.87 23.28
CA LEU A 135 -2.67 5.42 22.90
C LEU A 135 -2.52 6.87 22.44
N PRO A 136 -2.98 7.21 21.23
CA PRO A 136 -2.87 8.57 20.71
C PRO A 136 -3.89 9.51 21.35
N LEU A 137 -3.47 10.76 21.49
CA LEU A 137 -4.24 11.90 21.99
C LEU A 137 -4.11 13.03 20.99
N TRP A 138 -5.23 13.67 20.67
CA TRP A 138 -5.25 14.79 19.75
C TRP A 138 -5.89 16.02 20.38
N GLY A 139 -5.42 17.19 19.98
CA GLY A 139 -6.00 18.47 20.35
C GLY A 139 -5.65 19.54 19.34
N PHE A 140 -6.38 20.65 19.36
CA PHE A 140 -6.10 21.81 18.53
C PHE A 140 -5.27 22.83 19.30
N VAL A 141 -4.35 23.51 18.61
CA VAL A 141 -3.51 24.53 19.26
C VAL A 141 -4.40 25.63 19.87
N GLY A 142 -5.41 26.07 19.13
CA GLY A 142 -6.37 27.06 19.56
C GLY A 142 -7.52 27.19 18.56
N GLU A 143 -8.40 28.15 18.79
CA GLU A 143 -9.57 28.42 17.94
C GLU A 143 -9.72 29.91 17.65
N LEU A 144 -10.42 30.22 16.56
CA LEU A 144 -10.85 31.57 16.22
C LEU A 144 -12.26 31.78 16.77
N HIS A 145 -12.42 32.59 17.81
CA HIS A 145 -13.75 32.98 18.27
C HIS A 145 -14.30 34.12 17.41
N PRO A 146 -15.50 33.97 16.82
CA PRO A 146 -16.14 35.06 16.09
C PRO A 146 -16.43 36.20 17.05
N ASP A 147 -15.89 37.38 16.77
CA ASP A 147 -16.24 38.61 17.48
C ASP A 147 -17.36 39.32 16.72
N ARG A 148 -18.38 39.82 17.42
CA ARG A 148 -19.45 40.60 16.79
C ARG A 148 -18.96 41.98 16.33
N ASN A 149 -17.82 42.45 16.84
CA ASN A 149 -17.32 43.81 16.63
C ASN A 149 -16.10 43.91 15.71
N SER A 150 -15.54 42.80 15.22
CA SER A 150 -14.39 42.79 14.29
C SER A 150 -14.58 41.72 13.24
N GLU A 151 -14.33 42.04 11.96
CA GLU A 151 -14.31 41.06 10.86
C GLU A 151 -13.22 39.99 11.07
N ASN A 152 -12.18 40.31 11.85
CA ASN A 152 -11.13 39.38 12.22
C ASN A 152 -11.44 38.84 13.63
N GLY A 153 -11.85 37.57 13.73
CA GLY A 153 -12.16 36.92 14.99
C GLY A 153 -11.00 36.96 16.01
N LYS A 154 -11.33 36.74 17.29
CA LYS A 154 -10.37 36.70 18.39
C LYS A 154 -9.64 35.36 18.43
N HIS A 155 -8.33 35.39 18.24
CA HIS A 155 -7.47 34.23 18.34
C HIS A 155 -7.28 33.85 19.81
N VAL A 156 -7.68 32.63 20.18
CA VAL A 156 -7.54 32.12 21.54
C VAL A 156 -6.67 30.87 21.60
N LEU A 157 -5.85 30.79 22.64
CA LEU A 157 -5.04 29.63 22.98
C LEU A 157 -5.63 28.95 24.22
N TYR A 158 -5.71 27.62 24.23
CA TYR A 158 -6.13 26.87 25.42
C TYR A 158 -4.96 26.69 26.38
N THR A 159 -5.10 27.20 27.61
CA THR A 159 -4.03 27.14 28.61
C THR A 159 -4.16 25.96 29.58
N HIS A 160 -5.31 25.28 29.62
CA HIS A 160 -5.53 24.12 30.49
C HIS A 160 -5.75 22.84 29.68
N LYS A 161 -4.96 21.80 29.96
CA LYS A 161 -5.10 20.45 29.38
C LYS A 161 -5.71 19.50 30.40
N ASN A 162 -6.94 19.05 30.17
CA ASN A 162 -7.64 18.09 31.03
C ASN A 162 -7.53 16.68 30.42
N ILE A 163 -6.77 15.81 31.07
CA ILE A 163 -6.47 14.45 30.63
C ILE A 163 -7.32 13.48 31.45
N VAL A 164 -8.18 12.73 30.78
CA VAL A 164 -9.03 11.72 31.41
C VAL A 164 -8.54 10.34 31.02
N ILE A 165 -8.05 9.58 32.00
CA ILE A 165 -7.48 8.24 31.80
C ILE A 165 -8.47 7.20 32.34
N LYS A 166 -8.93 6.31 31.47
CA LYS A 166 -9.74 5.16 31.83
C LYS A 166 -8.86 3.93 31.99
N TYR A 167 -9.02 3.23 33.10
CA TYR A 167 -8.23 2.04 33.44
C TYR A 167 -9.12 0.85 33.79
N ASN A 168 -8.61 -0.34 33.56
CA ASN A 168 -9.20 -1.60 34.00
C ASN A 168 -8.12 -2.42 34.69
N LYS A 169 -8.29 -2.67 36.00
CA LYS A 169 -7.28 -3.31 36.86
C LYS A 169 -5.94 -2.55 36.83
N ASP A 170 -4.89 -3.18 36.34
CA ASP A 170 -3.51 -2.72 36.22
C ASP A 170 -3.20 -2.12 34.83
N GLN A 171 -4.19 -1.95 33.95
CA GLN A 171 -3.95 -1.55 32.56
C GLN A 171 -4.69 -0.27 32.16
N ILE A 172 -4.04 0.56 31.36
CA ILE A 172 -4.64 1.73 30.74
C ILE A 172 -5.41 1.29 29.50
N ILE A 173 -6.66 1.74 29.40
CA ILE A 173 -7.58 1.31 28.34
C ILE A 173 -7.89 2.44 27.37
N HIS A 174 -8.05 3.67 27.87
CA HIS A 174 -8.37 4.80 27.01
C HIS A 174 -7.89 6.09 27.64
N VAL A 175 -7.38 6.99 26.82
CA VAL A 175 -6.93 8.30 27.25
C VAL A 175 -7.64 9.34 26.39
N ASN A 176 -8.25 10.33 27.03
CA ASN A 176 -8.89 11.44 26.35
C ASN A 176 -8.22 12.75 26.78
N LEU A 177 -8.08 13.68 25.84
CA LEU A 177 -7.58 15.02 26.09
C LEU A 177 -8.67 16.03 25.73
N THR A 178 -9.05 16.86 26.69
CA THR A 178 -9.91 18.02 26.47
C THR A 178 -9.13 19.28 26.80
N GLN A 179 -9.37 20.35 26.04
CA GLN A 179 -8.70 21.62 26.24
C GLN A 179 -9.69 22.64 26.79
N GLU A 180 -9.26 23.36 27.82
CA GLU A 180 -10.10 24.28 28.59
C GLU A 180 -9.37 25.62 28.79
N SER A 181 -10.10 26.61 29.33
CA SER A 181 -9.58 27.95 29.63
C SER A 181 -8.99 28.67 28.40
N PRO A 182 -9.82 29.05 27.40
CA PRO A 182 -9.36 29.84 26.26
C PRO A 182 -8.90 31.22 26.74
N LYS A 183 -7.68 31.60 26.35
CA LYS A 183 -7.08 32.91 26.64
C LYS A 183 -6.68 33.60 25.34
N GLN A 184 -6.91 34.90 25.25
CA GLN A 184 -6.58 35.69 24.07
C GLN A 184 -5.07 35.88 23.93
N LEU A 185 -4.58 35.79 22.69
CA LEU A 185 -3.18 35.99 22.33
C LEU A 185 -2.87 37.49 22.18
N GLU A 186 -2.26 38.07 23.21
CA GLU A 186 -1.76 39.46 23.23
C GLU A 186 -0.28 39.45 23.60
N ALA A 187 0.53 40.29 22.94
CA ALA A 187 1.95 40.42 23.25
C ALA A 187 2.13 41.06 24.65
N GLY A 188 3.12 40.58 25.40
CA GLY A 188 3.44 41.03 26.76
C GLY A 188 2.61 40.38 27.86
N ARG A 189 1.65 39.49 27.55
CA ARG A 189 0.95 38.68 28.55
C ARG A 189 1.73 37.42 28.89
N THR A 190 1.64 37.01 30.16
CA THR A 190 2.09 35.71 30.63
C THR A 190 0.89 34.77 30.76
N LEU A 191 1.01 33.56 30.21
CA LEU A 191 -0.02 32.53 30.28
C LEU A 191 0.47 31.36 31.12
N ASP A 192 -0.26 31.05 32.19
CA ASP A 192 0.01 29.86 33.01
C ASP A 192 -0.54 28.62 32.32
N MET A 193 0.36 27.81 31.76
CA MET A 193 0.01 26.53 31.14
C MET A 193 -0.14 25.48 32.24
N THR A 194 -1.31 24.86 32.32
CA THR A 194 -1.66 23.93 33.40
C THR A 194 -2.29 22.66 32.85
N TYR A 195 -2.27 21.60 33.65
CA TYR A 195 -2.91 20.33 33.31
C TYR A 195 -3.68 19.76 34.50
N SER A 196 -4.64 18.88 34.23
CA SER A 196 -5.31 18.06 35.22
C SER A 196 -5.40 16.62 34.71
N VAL A 197 -5.40 15.67 35.64
CA VAL A 197 -5.46 14.23 35.34
C VAL A 197 -6.56 13.61 36.17
N LYS A 198 -7.52 12.96 35.51
CA LYS A 198 -8.63 12.24 36.16
C LYS A 198 -8.62 10.77 35.77
N TRP A 199 -8.57 9.90 36.78
CA TRP A 199 -8.62 8.45 36.62
C TRP A 199 -10.05 7.94 36.80
N LEU A 200 -10.54 7.17 35.82
CA LEU A 200 -11.87 6.58 35.83
C LEU A 200 -11.81 5.07 35.59
N PRO A 201 -12.49 4.24 36.40
CA PRO A 201 -12.55 2.81 36.14
C PRO A 201 -13.42 2.49 34.90
N THR A 202 -13.07 1.46 34.15
CA THR A 202 -13.86 0.93 33.03
C THR A 202 -13.91 -0.59 33.00
N ASN A 203 -14.98 -1.14 32.41
CA ASN A 203 -15.18 -2.57 32.24
C ASN A 203 -14.65 -3.10 30.89
N VAL A 204 -14.10 -2.22 30.04
CA VAL A 204 -13.56 -2.61 28.73
C VAL A 204 -12.25 -3.38 28.92
N THR A 205 -12.09 -4.49 28.21
CA THR A 205 -10.88 -5.32 28.27
C THR A 205 -9.75 -4.72 27.45
N PHE A 206 -8.51 -4.99 27.83
CA PHE A 206 -7.31 -4.48 27.15
C PHE A 206 -7.25 -4.84 25.66
N ALA A 207 -7.71 -6.04 25.28
CA ALA A 207 -7.74 -6.48 23.89
C ALA A 207 -8.61 -5.60 22.97
N ARG A 208 -9.64 -4.94 23.52
CA ARG A 208 -10.57 -4.08 22.78
C ARG A 208 -10.27 -2.59 22.92
N ARG A 209 -9.11 -2.23 23.50
CA ARG A 209 -8.78 -0.82 23.82
C ARG A 209 -8.74 0.08 22.59
N PHE A 210 -8.33 -0.46 21.44
CA PHE A 210 -8.21 0.30 20.19
C PHE A 210 -9.54 0.43 19.41
N ASP A 211 -10.59 -0.29 19.80
CA ASP A 211 -11.87 -0.29 19.06
C ASP A 211 -12.52 1.10 19.02
N ILE A 212 -12.26 1.95 20.02
CA ILE A 212 -12.78 3.33 20.09
C ILE A 212 -12.23 4.26 18.98
N TYR A 213 -11.05 3.93 18.43
CA TYR A 213 -10.44 4.69 17.33
C TYR A 213 -10.91 4.18 15.96
N LEU A 214 -11.64 3.06 15.92
CA LEU A 214 -12.21 2.51 14.70
C LEU A 214 -13.58 3.15 14.47
N ASP A 215 -13.70 3.97 13.43
CA ASP A 215 -14.92 4.70 13.11
C ASP A 215 -15.96 3.78 12.44
N TYR A 216 -16.58 2.90 13.22
CA TYR A 216 -17.56 1.92 12.74
C TYR A 216 -18.72 2.51 11.92
N PRO A 217 -19.31 3.67 12.30
CA PRO A 217 -20.36 4.30 11.51
C PRO A 217 -19.90 4.80 10.15
N PHE A 218 -18.62 5.15 9.96
CA PHE A 218 -18.14 5.60 8.64
C PHE A 218 -17.96 4.43 7.67
N PHE A 219 -17.49 3.29 8.15
CA PHE A 219 -17.33 2.07 7.37
C PHE A 219 -18.61 1.20 7.40
N GLU A 220 -19.77 1.83 7.16
CA GLU A 220 -21.05 1.12 7.14
C GLU A 220 -20.95 -0.09 6.21
N HIS A 221 -21.22 -1.27 6.76
CA HIS A 221 -21.10 -2.53 6.01
C HIS A 221 -21.96 -2.53 4.74
N GLN A 222 -23.07 -1.79 4.70
CA GLN A 222 -23.99 -1.77 3.56
C GLN A 222 -23.34 -1.25 2.29
N ILE A 223 -22.51 -0.20 2.37
CA ILE A 223 -21.87 0.40 1.20
C ILE A 223 -20.78 -0.54 0.64
N HIS A 224 -20.03 -1.19 1.54
CA HIS A 224 -19.05 -2.21 1.14
C HIS A 224 -19.72 -3.43 0.49
N TRP A 225 -20.82 -3.93 1.05
CA TRP A 225 -21.57 -5.04 0.44
C TRP A 225 -22.18 -4.65 -0.92
N PHE A 226 -22.67 -3.42 -1.08
CA PHE A 226 -23.14 -2.91 -2.36
C PHE A 226 -22.02 -2.88 -3.41
N SER A 227 -20.84 -2.37 -3.03
CA SER A 227 -19.64 -2.36 -3.87
C SER A 227 -19.27 -3.77 -4.33
N VAL A 228 -19.18 -4.70 -3.38
CA VAL A 228 -18.85 -6.11 -3.66
C VAL A 228 -19.86 -6.76 -4.60
N PHE A 229 -21.16 -6.54 -4.37
CA PHE A 229 -22.21 -7.11 -5.23
C PHE A 229 -22.11 -6.60 -6.67
N ASN A 230 -21.95 -5.29 -6.85
CA ASN A 230 -21.83 -4.68 -8.17
C ASN A 230 -20.60 -5.21 -8.94
N SER A 231 -19.47 -5.32 -8.25
CA SER A 231 -18.23 -5.83 -8.84
C SER A 231 -18.29 -7.34 -9.10
N PHE A 232 -19.04 -8.09 -8.28
CA PHE A 232 -19.27 -9.52 -8.48
C PHE A 232 -20.15 -9.80 -9.72
N MET A 233 -21.18 -8.98 -9.99
CA MET A 233 -21.98 -9.08 -11.21
C MET A 233 -21.12 -8.88 -12.48
N MET A 234 -20.20 -7.92 -12.46
CA MET A 234 -19.24 -7.71 -13.55
C MET A 234 -18.33 -8.93 -13.76
N VAL A 235 -17.88 -9.59 -12.69
CA VAL A 235 -17.09 -10.83 -12.79
C VAL A 235 -17.88 -11.95 -13.46
N ILE A 236 -19.15 -12.18 -13.08
CA ILE A 236 -19.99 -13.22 -13.69
C ILE A 236 -20.15 -12.95 -15.19
N PHE A 237 -20.41 -11.70 -15.57
CA PHE A 237 -20.56 -11.33 -16.98
C PHE A 237 -19.29 -11.59 -17.79
N LEU A 238 -18.13 -11.15 -17.28
CA LEU A 238 -16.86 -11.30 -17.99
C LEU A 238 -16.35 -12.74 -18.03
N THR A 239 -16.50 -13.49 -16.93
CA THR A 239 -16.17 -14.92 -16.91
C THR A 239 -17.07 -15.71 -17.85
N GLY A 240 -18.35 -15.36 -17.93
CA GLY A 240 -19.29 -15.89 -18.92
C GLY A 240 -18.86 -15.63 -20.37
N LEU A 241 -18.43 -14.40 -20.68
CA LEU A 241 -17.93 -14.03 -22.01
C LEU A 241 -16.66 -14.81 -22.37
N VAL A 242 -15.68 -14.90 -21.46
CA VAL A 242 -14.46 -15.69 -21.66
C VAL A 242 -14.78 -17.17 -21.84
N SER A 243 -15.67 -17.73 -21.03
CA SER A 243 -16.15 -19.11 -21.15
C SER A 243 -16.82 -19.35 -22.50
N MET A 244 -17.66 -18.42 -22.98
CA MET A 244 -18.26 -18.49 -24.31
C MET A 244 -17.20 -18.48 -25.42
N ILE A 245 -16.17 -17.64 -25.34
CA ILE A 245 -15.06 -17.63 -26.31
C ILE A 245 -14.34 -18.98 -26.32
N LEU A 246 -14.01 -19.52 -25.15
CA LEU A 246 -13.35 -20.81 -25.00
C LEU A 246 -14.25 -21.97 -25.49
N MET A 247 -15.53 -21.98 -25.14
CA MET A 247 -16.48 -23.01 -25.58
C MET A 247 -16.76 -22.91 -27.08
N ARG A 248 -16.87 -21.71 -27.65
CA ARG A 248 -17.06 -21.50 -29.09
C ARG A 248 -15.84 -21.98 -29.87
N THR A 249 -14.64 -21.66 -29.42
CA THR A 249 -13.39 -22.14 -30.05
C THR A 249 -13.28 -23.67 -29.97
N LEU A 250 -13.53 -24.26 -28.79
CA LEU A 250 -13.50 -25.72 -28.61
C LEU A 250 -14.60 -26.45 -29.40
N ARG A 251 -15.84 -25.96 -29.40
CA ARG A 251 -16.98 -26.60 -30.08
C ARG A 251 -16.83 -26.55 -31.59
N ASN A 252 -16.37 -25.42 -32.14
CA ASN A 252 -16.10 -25.32 -33.57
C ASN A 252 -14.98 -26.28 -34.00
N ASP A 253 -13.96 -26.50 -33.15
CA ASP A 253 -12.90 -27.48 -33.43
C ASP A 253 -13.43 -28.92 -33.39
N TYR A 254 -14.21 -29.31 -32.36
CA TYR A 254 -14.82 -30.65 -32.30
C TYR A 254 -15.79 -30.93 -33.45
N ALA A 255 -16.60 -29.94 -33.84
CA ALA A 255 -17.55 -30.09 -34.94
C ALA A 255 -16.85 -30.25 -36.31
N LYS A 256 -15.65 -29.67 -36.47
CA LYS A 256 -14.84 -29.84 -37.68
C LYS A 256 -14.22 -31.24 -37.74
N TYR A 257 -13.64 -31.75 -36.66
CA TYR A 257 -13.12 -33.12 -36.61
C TYR A 257 -14.20 -34.19 -36.82
N ALA A 258 -15.42 -33.96 -36.34
CA ALA A 258 -16.54 -34.87 -36.57
C ALA A 258 -17.04 -34.87 -38.04
N ARG A 259 -16.63 -33.89 -38.87
CA ARG A 259 -16.94 -33.85 -40.31
C ARG A 259 -15.76 -34.28 -41.20
N GLU A 260 -14.53 -34.25 -40.68
CA GLU A 260 -13.33 -34.68 -41.41
C GLU A 260 -13.29 -36.20 -41.70
N ASP A 261 -14.12 -37.02 -41.04
CA ASP A 261 -14.22 -38.46 -41.34
C ASP A 261 -15.06 -38.77 -42.61
N ASP A 262 -15.86 -37.83 -43.15
CA ASP A 262 -16.84 -38.13 -44.22
C ASP A 262 -16.63 -37.44 -45.58
N ASP A 263 -15.87 -36.35 -45.74
CA ASP A 263 -15.79 -35.64 -47.05
C ASP A 263 -14.41 -35.05 -47.37
N LEU A 264 -13.61 -35.74 -48.20
CA LEU A 264 -12.29 -35.30 -48.68
C LEU A 264 -12.34 -34.07 -49.63
N GLU A 265 -13.50 -33.75 -50.21
CA GLU A 265 -13.69 -32.64 -51.16
C GLU A 265 -14.02 -31.27 -50.52
N THR A 266 -14.38 -31.21 -49.23
CA THR A 266 -14.58 -29.92 -48.51
C THR A 266 -13.28 -29.31 -47.97
N LEU A 267 -12.18 -30.05 -48.05
CA LEU A 267 -10.86 -29.66 -47.54
C LEU A 267 -10.29 -28.39 -48.22
N GLU A 268 -10.58 -28.15 -49.49
CA GLU A 268 -10.05 -26.98 -50.22
C GLU A 268 -10.81 -25.67 -49.94
N ARG A 269 -12.10 -25.73 -49.59
CA ARG A 269 -12.90 -24.53 -49.28
C ARG A 269 -12.73 -24.05 -47.84
N ASP A 270 -12.51 -24.97 -46.89
CA ASP A 270 -12.35 -24.66 -45.46
C ASP A 270 -10.94 -24.19 -45.07
N VAL A 271 -9.93 -24.38 -45.93
CA VAL A 271 -8.58 -23.79 -45.76
C VAL A 271 -8.61 -22.26 -45.96
N SER A 272 -9.62 -21.73 -46.68
CA SER A 272 -9.78 -20.30 -46.92
C SER A 272 -10.43 -19.54 -45.73
N GLU A 273 -11.12 -20.25 -44.83
CA GLU A 273 -11.78 -19.66 -43.63
C GLU A 273 -11.07 -20.00 -42.30
N GLU A 274 -9.75 -20.18 -42.31
CA GLU A 274 -8.99 -20.31 -41.07
C GLU A 274 -9.14 -19.03 -40.23
N CYS A 275 -9.89 -19.14 -39.13
CA CYS A 275 -10.12 -18.08 -38.15
C CYS A 275 -8.82 -17.30 -37.86
N GLY A 276 -8.82 -15.97 -38.02
CA GLY A 276 -7.60 -15.13 -38.10
C GLY A 276 -6.55 -15.36 -37.01
N TRP A 277 -6.93 -15.85 -35.83
CA TRP A 277 -5.97 -16.27 -34.79
C TRP A 277 -5.19 -17.55 -35.15
N LYS A 278 -5.79 -18.55 -35.80
CA LYS A 278 -5.10 -19.81 -36.21
C LYS A 278 -3.99 -19.55 -37.22
N LEU A 279 -4.19 -18.59 -38.12
CA LEU A 279 -3.22 -18.17 -39.13
C LEU A 279 -1.89 -17.66 -38.54
N VAL A 280 -1.89 -17.23 -37.28
CA VAL A 280 -0.73 -16.63 -36.62
C VAL A 280 0.05 -17.63 -35.74
N HIS A 281 -0.29 -18.92 -35.77
CA HIS A 281 0.35 -19.97 -34.94
C HIS A 281 1.89 -19.99 -35.03
N GLY A 282 2.45 -19.66 -36.20
CA GLY A 282 3.90 -19.61 -36.43
C GLY A 282 4.61 -18.39 -35.87
N ASP A 283 3.91 -17.32 -35.48
CA ASP A 283 4.51 -16.06 -35.02
C ASP A 283 4.12 -15.68 -33.58
N VAL A 284 3.07 -16.29 -33.02
CA VAL A 284 2.52 -15.99 -31.68
C VAL A 284 3.53 -16.18 -30.53
N PHE A 285 4.42 -17.16 -30.64
CA PHE A 285 5.42 -17.47 -29.59
C PHE A 285 6.79 -16.83 -29.85
N ARG A 286 6.87 -15.85 -30.77
CA ARG A 286 8.09 -15.08 -30.99
C ARG A 286 8.47 -14.31 -29.72
N PRO A 287 9.77 -14.20 -29.38
CA PRO A 287 10.19 -13.39 -28.25
C PRO A 287 9.72 -11.93 -28.41
N PRO A 288 9.15 -11.32 -27.36
CA PRO A 288 8.72 -9.93 -27.40
C PRO A 288 9.91 -8.96 -27.53
N SER A 289 9.64 -7.77 -28.05
CA SER A 289 10.59 -6.66 -28.01
C SER A 289 10.98 -6.37 -26.56
N ASN A 290 12.27 -6.07 -26.31
CA ASN A 290 12.78 -5.81 -24.96
C ASN A 290 12.43 -6.91 -23.94
N LEU A 291 12.66 -8.18 -24.29
CA LEU A 291 12.38 -9.35 -23.45
C LEU A 291 12.85 -9.21 -21.99
N ALA A 292 14.03 -8.63 -21.75
CA ALA A 292 14.57 -8.42 -20.40
C ALA A 292 13.69 -7.49 -19.55
N LEU A 293 13.16 -6.41 -20.15
CA LEU A 293 12.29 -5.47 -19.46
C LEU A 293 10.94 -6.13 -19.15
N LEU A 294 10.33 -6.81 -20.13
CA LEU A 294 9.06 -7.49 -19.91
C LEU A 294 9.18 -8.56 -18.83
N SER A 295 10.23 -9.39 -18.85
CA SER A 295 10.45 -10.40 -17.81
C SER A 295 10.63 -9.75 -16.43
N ALA A 296 11.34 -8.63 -16.35
CA ALA A 296 11.54 -7.90 -15.10
C ALA A 296 10.23 -7.35 -14.55
N VAL A 297 9.41 -6.65 -15.34
CA VAL A 297 8.13 -6.08 -14.87
C VAL A 297 7.08 -7.15 -14.57
N VAL A 298 7.08 -8.28 -15.29
CA VAL A 298 6.19 -9.41 -15.00
C VAL A 298 6.62 -10.11 -13.70
N GLY A 299 7.93 -10.28 -13.49
CA GLY A 299 8.47 -10.82 -12.24
C GLY A 299 8.13 -9.95 -11.04
N THR A 300 8.39 -8.64 -11.13
CA THR A 300 8.07 -7.71 -10.05
C THR A 300 6.57 -7.62 -9.79
N GLY A 301 5.72 -7.65 -10.83
CA GLY A 301 4.27 -7.65 -10.63
C GLY A 301 3.74 -8.93 -9.97
N ALA A 302 4.31 -10.09 -10.28
CA ALA A 302 4.00 -11.33 -9.58
C ALA A 302 4.42 -11.29 -8.09
N GLN A 303 5.59 -10.69 -7.80
CA GLN A 303 6.02 -10.42 -6.42
C GLN A 303 5.05 -9.48 -5.71
N LEU A 304 4.64 -8.38 -6.34
CA LEU A 304 3.71 -7.41 -5.75
C LEU A 304 2.33 -8.04 -5.48
N ALA A 305 1.84 -8.90 -6.38
CA ALA A 305 0.59 -9.64 -6.16
C ALA A 305 0.65 -10.53 -4.92
N LEU A 306 1.75 -11.29 -4.76
CA LEU A 306 1.95 -12.13 -3.57
C LEU A 306 2.15 -11.30 -2.30
N LEU A 307 2.88 -10.19 -2.40
CA LEU A 307 3.12 -9.27 -1.30
C LEU A 307 1.81 -8.72 -0.74
N VAL A 308 0.95 -8.17 -1.61
CA VAL A 308 -0.34 -7.60 -1.21
C VAL A 308 -1.22 -8.68 -0.57
N LEU A 309 -1.29 -9.87 -1.19
CA LEU A 309 -2.02 -11.00 -0.61
C LEU A 309 -1.53 -11.35 0.80
N LEU A 310 -0.21 -11.49 0.98
CA LEU A 310 0.39 -11.88 2.24
C LEU A 310 0.20 -10.81 3.32
N VAL A 311 0.37 -9.53 2.98
CA VAL A 311 0.14 -8.42 3.92
C VAL A 311 -1.33 -8.34 4.34
N ILE A 312 -2.28 -8.54 3.42
CA ILE A 312 -3.72 -8.59 3.76
C ILE A 312 -4.01 -9.76 4.70
N LEU A 313 -3.48 -10.96 4.44
CA LEU A 313 -3.67 -12.12 5.31
C LEU A 313 -3.05 -11.89 6.70
N LEU A 314 -1.85 -11.32 6.77
CA LEU A 314 -1.22 -10.96 8.04
C LEU A 314 -1.97 -9.86 8.78
N ALA A 315 -2.61 -8.92 8.09
CA ALA A 315 -3.44 -7.88 8.70
C ALA A 315 -4.79 -8.41 9.23
N ILE A 316 -5.31 -9.50 8.66
CA ILE A 316 -6.51 -10.19 9.17
C ILE A 316 -6.16 -11.03 10.41
N VAL A 317 -5.03 -11.73 10.38
CA VAL A 317 -4.61 -12.65 11.47
C VAL A 317 -3.95 -11.90 12.62
N GLY A 318 -2.99 -11.03 12.30
CA GLY A 318 -2.32 -10.16 13.25
C GLY A 318 -3.09 -8.85 13.34
N THR A 319 -3.42 -8.42 14.55
CA THR A 319 -4.03 -7.10 14.81
C THR A 319 -3.03 -5.98 14.53
N LEU A 320 -2.59 -5.84 13.27
CA LEU A 320 -1.50 -4.96 12.84
C LEU A 320 -1.86 -3.47 12.99
N TYR A 321 -3.15 -3.14 13.18
CA TYR A 321 -3.61 -1.79 13.46
C TYR A 321 -3.26 -1.30 14.89
N VAL A 322 -2.86 -2.21 15.79
CA VAL A 322 -2.50 -1.89 17.18
C VAL A 322 -1.10 -1.28 17.28
N GLY A 323 -0.16 -1.74 16.45
CA GLY A 323 1.24 -1.33 16.52
C GLY A 323 1.57 -0.13 15.63
N ARG A 324 2.22 0.89 16.21
CA ARG A 324 2.67 2.08 15.49
C ARG A 324 3.69 1.68 14.41
N GLY A 325 3.40 1.96 13.14
CA GLY A 325 4.26 1.58 12.02
C GLY A 325 4.37 0.07 11.73
N ALA A 326 3.54 -0.78 12.36
CA ALA A 326 3.61 -2.24 12.20
C ALA A 326 3.29 -2.67 10.75
N ILE A 327 2.31 -2.04 10.10
CA ILE A 327 1.93 -2.32 8.71
C ILE A 327 3.11 -2.01 7.77
N VAL A 328 3.76 -0.85 7.93
CA VAL A 328 4.91 -0.43 7.09
C VAL A 328 6.09 -1.38 7.28
N THR A 329 6.41 -1.75 8.53
CA THR A 329 7.49 -2.69 8.83
C THR A 329 7.22 -4.06 8.23
N THR A 330 5.99 -4.58 8.40
CA THR A 330 5.55 -5.85 7.82
C THR A 330 5.65 -5.81 6.30
N PHE A 331 5.19 -4.73 5.66
CA PHE A 331 5.28 -4.56 4.21
C PHE A 331 6.73 -4.64 3.70
N ILE A 332 7.68 -3.97 4.35
CA ILE A 332 9.11 -3.98 3.96
C ILE A 332 9.71 -5.39 4.10
N LEU A 333 9.43 -6.08 5.21
CA LEU A 333 9.92 -7.44 5.43
C LEU A 333 9.32 -8.43 4.44
N CYS A 334 8.01 -8.37 4.21
CA CYS A 334 7.33 -9.20 3.24
C CYS A 334 7.82 -8.93 1.81
N TYR A 335 8.12 -7.67 1.46
CA TYR A 335 8.72 -7.34 0.17
C TYR A 335 10.08 -8.02 0.01
N ALA A 336 10.92 -7.99 1.05
CA ALA A 336 12.23 -8.63 1.03
C ALA A 336 12.15 -10.15 0.84
N PHE A 337 11.25 -10.84 1.55
CA PHE A 337 11.08 -12.29 1.41
C PHE A 337 10.44 -12.73 0.09
N THR A 338 9.49 -11.95 -0.43
CA THR A 338 8.81 -12.27 -1.71
C THR A 338 9.68 -12.02 -2.94
N SER A 339 10.84 -11.38 -2.80
CA SER A 339 11.81 -11.13 -3.89
C SER A 339 12.26 -12.41 -4.62
N PHE A 340 12.27 -13.56 -3.95
CA PHE A 340 12.53 -14.87 -4.57
C PHE A 340 11.56 -15.16 -5.72
N ILE A 341 10.28 -14.83 -5.57
CA ILE A 341 9.24 -15.07 -6.59
C ILE A 341 9.46 -14.18 -7.81
N SER A 342 9.87 -12.93 -7.58
CA SER A 342 10.24 -11.99 -8.64
C SER A 342 11.33 -12.58 -9.54
N GLY A 343 12.40 -13.07 -8.90
CA GLY A 343 13.51 -13.74 -9.57
C GLY A 343 13.07 -15.00 -10.31
N TYR A 344 12.25 -15.85 -9.68
CA TYR A 344 11.77 -17.11 -10.26
C TYR A 344 10.96 -16.90 -11.53
N VAL A 345 9.95 -16.01 -11.48
CA VAL A 345 9.07 -15.73 -12.62
C VAL A 345 9.83 -15.05 -13.75
N SER A 346 10.64 -14.02 -13.44
CA SER A 346 11.44 -13.30 -14.44
C SER A 346 12.48 -14.21 -15.10
N GLY A 347 13.26 -14.95 -14.30
CA GLY A 347 14.31 -15.85 -14.78
C GLY A 347 13.77 -16.99 -15.63
N GLY A 348 12.67 -17.62 -15.21
CA GLY A 348 11.99 -18.66 -15.98
C GLY A 348 11.46 -18.15 -17.31
N MET A 349 10.77 -17.00 -17.30
CA MET A 349 10.22 -16.39 -18.52
C MET A 349 11.32 -15.94 -19.49
N TYR A 350 12.39 -15.32 -18.99
CA TYR A 350 13.50 -14.84 -19.80
C TYR A 350 14.23 -16.00 -20.50
N SER A 351 14.50 -17.09 -19.77
CA SER A 351 15.14 -18.29 -20.32
C SER A 351 14.24 -19.02 -21.32
N ARG A 352 12.94 -19.16 -21.00
CA ARG A 352 11.98 -19.87 -21.85
C ARG A 352 11.81 -19.22 -23.23
N ASN A 353 12.00 -17.91 -23.32
CA ASN A 353 11.95 -17.16 -24.57
C ASN A 353 13.33 -17.01 -25.26
N GLY A 354 14.35 -17.78 -24.85
CA GLY A 354 15.66 -17.82 -25.49
C GLY A 354 16.61 -16.68 -25.11
N GLY A 355 16.40 -16.02 -23.97
CA GLY A 355 17.25 -14.92 -23.49
C GLY A 355 18.65 -15.39 -23.06
N LYS A 356 19.70 -14.81 -23.67
CA LYS A 356 21.11 -15.17 -23.38
C LYS A 356 21.71 -14.43 -22.17
N ASN A 357 21.37 -13.15 -22.01
CA ASN A 357 21.97 -12.25 -21.01
C ASN A 357 21.18 -12.23 -19.69
N TRP A 358 21.10 -13.38 -19.02
CA TRP A 358 20.27 -13.56 -17.82
C TRP A 358 20.67 -12.65 -16.65
N ILE A 359 21.95 -12.31 -16.50
CA ILE A 359 22.44 -11.40 -15.45
C ILE A 359 21.81 -10.00 -15.60
N LYS A 360 21.70 -9.50 -16.85
CA LYS A 360 21.08 -8.19 -17.12
C LYS A 360 19.61 -8.19 -16.73
N SER A 361 18.89 -9.27 -17.04
CA SER A 361 17.47 -9.42 -16.66
C SER A 361 17.30 -9.53 -15.14
N MET A 362 18.18 -10.26 -14.46
CA MET A 362 18.19 -10.37 -12.99
C MET A 362 18.38 -9.02 -12.31
N ILE A 363 19.43 -8.26 -12.71
CA ILE A 363 19.69 -6.93 -12.15
C ILE A 363 18.48 -6.03 -12.38
N LEU A 364 17.93 -6.01 -13.60
CA LEU A 364 16.76 -5.20 -13.93
C LEU A 364 15.53 -5.58 -13.09
N THR A 365 15.33 -6.88 -12.84
CA THR A 365 14.23 -7.38 -11.99
C THR A 365 14.39 -6.92 -10.54
N ALA A 366 15.61 -7.01 -9.99
CA ALA A 366 15.89 -6.66 -8.60
C ALA A 366 15.96 -5.15 -8.35
N SER A 367 16.28 -4.32 -9.36
CA SER A 367 16.52 -2.89 -9.18
C SER A 367 15.41 -1.99 -9.73
N LEU A 368 14.71 -2.35 -10.81
CA LEU A 368 13.83 -1.40 -11.52
C LEU A 368 12.77 -0.77 -10.60
N PHE A 369 12.01 -1.59 -9.88
CA PHE A 369 10.93 -1.08 -9.01
C PHE A 369 11.46 -0.37 -7.75
N PRO A 370 12.39 -0.95 -6.96
CA PRO A 370 12.97 -0.25 -5.80
C PRO A 370 13.60 1.10 -6.14
N PHE A 371 14.34 1.20 -7.26
CA PHE A 371 14.98 2.46 -7.64
C PHE A 371 13.99 3.49 -8.17
N LEU A 372 12.88 3.07 -8.80
CA LEU A 372 11.79 4.00 -9.14
C LEU A 372 11.13 4.56 -7.88
N CYS A 373 10.82 3.72 -6.90
CA CYS A 373 10.29 4.16 -5.60
C CYS A 373 11.28 5.05 -4.85
N PHE A 374 12.56 4.69 -4.84
CA PHE A 374 13.62 5.50 -4.24
C PHE A 374 13.76 6.85 -4.93
N GLY A 375 13.69 6.92 -6.26
CA GLY A 375 13.75 8.17 -7.01
C GLY A 375 12.62 9.15 -6.64
N ILE A 376 11.38 8.66 -6.58
CA ILE A 376 10.24 9.48 -6.14
C ILE A 376 10.42 9.86 -4.66
N GLY A 377 10.82 8.91 -3.81
CA GLY A 377 11.03 9.16 -2.38
C GLY A 377 12.13 10.18 -2.11
N PHE A 378 13.22 10.16 -2.89
CA PHE A 378 14.32 11.11 -2.81
C PHE A 378 13.87 12.54 -3.16
N LEU A 379 13.05 12.70 -4.19
CA LEU A 379 12.46 13.99 -4.55
C LEU A 379 11.55 14.51 -3.42
N LEU A 380 10.66 13.67 -2.90
CA LEU A 380 9.80 14.04 -1.76
C LEU A 380 10.61 14.36 -0.51
N ASN A 381 11.66 13.60 -0.23
CA ASN A 381 12.53 13.82 0.91
C ASN A 381 13.31 15.15 0.79
N THR A 382 13.67 15.56 -0.42
CA THR A 382 14.30 16.87 -0.65
C THR A 382 13.34 18.01 -0.30
N VAL A 383 12.06 17.88 -0.69
CA VAL A 383 11.01 18.81 -0.26
C VAL A 383 10.83 18.77 1.26
N ALA A 384 10.84 17.58 1.86
CA ALA A 384 10.71 17.39 3.31
C ALA A 384 11.79 18.14 4.10
N ILE A 385 13.04 17.99 3.68
CA ILE A 385 14.20 18.65 4.29
C ILE A 385 14.10 20.17 4.11
N PHE A 386 13.69 20.65 2.94
CA PHE A 386 13.56 22.09 2.69
C PHE A 386 12.57 22.77 3.65
N TYR A 387 11.48 22.09 4.00
CA TYR A 387 10.48 22.59 4.95
C TYR A 387 10.81 22.24 6.42
N GLY A 388 11.83 21.43 6.71
CA GLY A 388 12.14 20.99 8.07
C GLY A 388 11.06 20.10 8.70
N SER A 389 10.32 19.34 7.89
CA SER A 389 9.23 18.47 8.34
C SER A 389 9.73 17.15 8.92
N LEU A 390 8.99 16.59 9.88
CA LEU A 390 9.21 15.23 10.41
C LEU A 390 8.99 14.14 9.36
N ALA A 391 8.31 14.44 8.24
CA ALA A 391 8.22 13.52 7.11
C ALA A 391 9.57 13.30 6.40
N ALA A 392 10.61 14.09 6.74
CA ALA A 392 11.96 13.89 6.24
C ALA A 392 12.55 12.59 6.82
N ILE A 393 12.90 11.67 5.95
CA ILE A 393 13.49 10.38 6.32
C ILE A 393 14.96 10.61 6.69
N PRO A 394 15.38 10.25 7.92
CA PRO A 394 16.77 10.35 8.33
C PRO A 394 17.68 9.48 7.45
N PHE A 395 18.91 9.95 7.21
CA PHE A 395 19.89 9.23 6.39
C PHE A 395 20.14 7.79 6.89
N GLY A 396 20.20 7.59 8.21
CA GLY A 396 20.37 6.25 8.80
C GLY A 396 19.29 5.26 8.37
N THR A 397 18.03 5.71 8.32
CA THR A 397 16.88 4.88 7.88
C THR A 397 17.00 4.51 6.41
N MET A 398 17.44 5.44 5.55
CA MET A 398 17.69 5.15 4.14
C MET A 398 18.76 4.07 3.95
N VAL A 399 19.84 4.14 4.74
CA VAL A 399 20.90 3.12 4.74
C VAL A 399 20.37 1.77 5.19
N VAL A 400 19.54 1.72 6.24
CA VAL A 400 18.93 0.46 6.71
C VAL A 400 18.07 -0.18 5.60
N VAL A 401 17.21 0.60 4.93
CA VAL A 401 16.39 0.09 3.82
C VAL A 401 17.27 -0.40 2.65
N PHE A 402 18.35 0.31 2.34
CA PHE A 402 19.30 -0.11 1.32
C PHE A 402 20.02 -1.41 1.70
N VAL A 403 20.43 -1.59 2.96
CA VAL A 403 21.04 -2.82 3.47
C VAL A 403 20.08 -4.00 3.39
N ILE A 404 18.80 -3.82 3.74
CA ILE A 404 17.76 -4.85 3.58
C ILE A 404 17.65 -5.25 2.10
N TRP A 405 17.62 -4.27 1.19
CA TRP A 405 17.59 -4.56 -0.25
C TRP A 405 18.85 -5.30 -0.72
N ALA A 406 20.04 -4.84 -0.33
CA ALA A 406 21.32 -5.36 -0.81
C ALA A 406 21.65 -6.77 -0.28
N PHE A 407 21.31 -7.07 0.98
CA PHE A 407 21.68 -8.32 1.64
C PHE A 407 20.54 -9.34 1.75
N ILE A 408 19.29 -8.93 1.60
CA ILE A 408 18.14 -9.84 1.64
C ILE A 408 17.47 -9.90 0.26
N SER A 409 16.90 -8.79 -0.22
CA SER A 409 16.10 -8.81 -1.45
C SER A 409 16.91 -9.19 -2.69
N PHE A 410 18.11 -8.64 -2.87
CA PHE A 410 18.94 -8.87 -4.05
C PHE A 410 19.47 -10.32 -4.12
N PRO A 411 20.03 -10.92 -3.05
CA PRO A 411 20.43 -12.33 -3.06
C PRO A 411 19.27 -13.30 -3.24
N LEU A 412 18.11 -13.03 -2.63
CA LEU A 412 16.91 -13.87 -2.81
C LEU A 412 16.39 -13.78 -4.24
N ALA A 413 16.38 -12.59 -4.86
CA ALA A 413 16.03 -12.43 -6.26
C ALA A 413 17.00 -13.18 -7.19
N LEU A 414 18.32 -13.13 -6.92
CA LEU A 414 19.33 -13.91 -7.65
C LEU A 414 19.04 -15.42 -7.54
N LEU A 415 18.83 -15.92 -6.32
CA LEU A 415 18.51 -17.32 -6.07
C LEU A 415 17.24 -17.74 -6.81
N GLY A 416 16.19 -16.90 -6.74
CA GLY A 416 14.96 -17.06 -7.52
C GLY A 416 15.24 -17.17 -9.02
N THR A 417 16.05 -16.28 -9.59
CA THR A 417 16.39 -16.32 -11.02
C THR A 417 17.12 -17.60 -11.43
N VAL A 418 18.07 -18.08 -10.61
CA VAL A 418 18.79 -19.33 -10.89
C VAL A 418 17.83 -20.52 -10.88
N VAL A 419 16.97 -20.62 -9.87
CA VAL A 419 15.97 -21.70 -9.76
C VAL A 419 14.96 -21.62 -10.91
N GLY A 420 14.41 -20.43 -11.18
CA GLY A 420 13.41 -20.21 -12.24
C GLY A 420 13.95 -20.58 -13.62
N ARG A 421 15.21 -20.24 -13.92
CA ARG A 421 15.86 -20.63 -15.17
C ARG A 421 16.05 -22.14 -15.28
N ASN A 422 16.48 -22.80 -14.21
CA ASN A 422 16.78 -24.23 -14.26
C ASN A 422 15.49 -25.09 -14.33
N TRP A 423 14.44 -24.70 -13.60
CA TRP A 423 13.21 -25.49 -13.50
C TRP A 423 12.15 -25.11 -14.54
N SER A 424 12.01 -23.82 -14.86
CA SER A 424 10.96 -23.31 -15.75
C SER A 424 11.52 -22.66 -17.03
N GLY A 425 12.83 -22.70 -17.26
CA GLY A 425 13.48 -22.01 -18.37
C GLY A 425 13.60 -22.81 -19.67
N ALA A 426 13.15 -24.06 -19.70
CA ALA A 426 13.14 -24.87 -20.92
C ALA A 426 12.12 -24.34 -21.94
N PRO A 427 12.50 -24.12 -23.22
CA PRO A 427 11.56 -23.76 -24.26
C PRO A 427 10.54 -24.87 -24.52
N ASN A 428 9.27 -24.61 -24.23
CA ASN A 428 8.14 -25.50 -24.48
C ASN A 428 6.99 -24.68 -25.10
N ASN A 429 7.25 -24.19 -26.30
CA ASN A 429 6.23 -23.53 -27.11
C ASN A 429 5.36 -24.60 -27.80
N PRO A 430 4.03 -24.48 -27.76
CA PRO A 430 3.12 -25.43 -28.42
C PRO A 430 3.35 -25.55 -29.94
N CYS A 431 3.67 -24.45 -30.60
CA CYS A 431 3.90 -24.39 -32.05
C CYS A 431 5.34 -23.95 -32.35
N ARG A 432 5.89 -24.45 -33.47
CA ARG A 432 7.20 -24.02 -33.97
C ARG A 432 7.12 -22.59 -34.49
N VAL A 433 8.07 -21.76 -34.07
CA VAL A 433 8.16 -20.36 -34.53
C VAL A 433 8.80 -20.31 -35.92
N LYS A 434 8.15 -19.62 -36.87
CA LYS A 434 8.66 -19.39 -38.22
C LYS A 434 9.84 -18.41 -38.20
N THR A 435 10.81 -18.59 -39.10
CA THR A 435 11.99 -17.72 -39.20
C THR A 435 11.61 -16.32 -39.67
N ILE A 436 10.81 -16.23 -40.73
CA ILE A 436 10.36 -14.97 -41.33
C ILE A 436 9.04 -14.55 -40.69
N PRO A 437 8.93 -13.32 -40.15
CA PRO A 437 7.68 -12.81 -39.58
C PRO A 437 6.67 -12.50 -40.69
N ARG A 438 5.40 -12.87 -40.47
CA ARG A 438 4.30 -12.49 -41.38
C ARG A 438 4.03 -10.98 -41.30
N PRO A 439 3.73 -10.30 -42.44
CA PRO A 439 3.25 -8.93 -42.43
C PRO A 439 1.87 -8.84 -41.75
N ILE A 440 1.68 -7.83 -40.90
CA ILE A 440 0.42 -7.59 -40.17
C ILE A 440 -0.51 -6.77 -41.09
N PRO A 441 -1.75 -7.21 -41.31
CA PRO A 441 -2.70 -6.48 -42.17
C PRO A 441 -3.08 -5.13 -41.55
N GLU A 442 -3.47 -4.17 -42.40
CA GLU A 442 -4.03 -2.90 -41.96
C GLU A 442 -5.35 -3.14 -41.22
N LYS A 443 -5.50 -2.48 -40.07
CA LYS A 443 -6.60 -2.72 -39.15
C LYS A 443 -7.38 -1.46 -38.84
N LYS A 444 -8.66 -1.66 -38.51
CA LYS A 444 -9.54 -0.59 -38.04
C LYS A 444 -8.99 0.05 -36.75
N TRP A 445 -9.25 1.34 -36.57
CA TRP A 445 -8.68 2.15 -35.50
C TRP A 445 -8.88 1.56 -34.09
N TYR A 446 -10.04 0.94 -33.82
CA TYR A 446 -10.38 0.35 -32.52
C TYR A 446 -9.64 -0.96 -32.19
N LEU A 447 -9.02 -1.62 -33.18
CA LEU A 447 -8.20 -2.82 -33.00
C LEU A 447 -6.70 -2.51 -32.86
N THR A 448 -6.34 -1.22 -32.79
CA THR A 448 -4.95 -0.81 -32.56
C THR A 448 -4.50 -1.19 -31.15
N PRO A 449 -3.23 -1.61 -30.97
CA PRO A 449 -2.78 -2.14 -29.68
C PRO A 449 -2.85 -1.11 -28.56
N SER A 450 -2.66 0.17 -28.89
CA SER A 450 -2.80 1.30 -27.97
C SER A 450 -4.24 1.48 -27.48
N VAL A 451 -5.22 1.47 -28.39
CA VAL A 451 -6.64 1.62 -28.04
C VAL A 451 -7.12 0.44 -27.19
N VAL A 452 -6.79 -0.78 -27.58
CA VAL A 452 -7.10 -2.00 -26.78
C VAL A 452 -6.45 -1.91 -25.39
N SER A 453 -5.20 -1.43 -25.31
CA SER A 453 -4.51 -1.27 -24.02
C SER A 453 -5.18 -0.24 -23.12
N MET A 454 -5.65 0.88 -23.66
CA MET A 454 -6.36 1.89 -22.87
C MET A 454 -7.74 1.39 -22.42
N MET A 455 -8.54 0.83 -23.33
CA MET A 455 -9.89 0.35 -23.02
C MET A 455 -9.90 -0.78 -21.98
N GLY A 456 -8.88 -1.64 -21.97
CA GLY A 456 -8.81 -2.78 -21.05
C GLY A 456 -8.80 -2.40 -19.57
N GLY A 457 -8.30 -1.21 -19.21
CA GLY A 457 -8.17 -0.79 -17.81
C GLY A 457 -9.48 -0.28 -17.20
N LEU A 458 -10.49 0.05 -18.02
CA LEU A 458 -11.74 0.68 -17.60
C LEU A 458 -12.59 -0.25 -16.73
N LEU A 459 -12.72 -1.51 -17.12
CA LEU A 459 -13.54 -2.49 -16.40
C LEU A 459 -12.94 -2.90 -15.05
N PRO A 460 -11.63 -3.22 -14.94
CA PRO A 460 -11.02 -3.44 -13.63
C PRO A 460 -11.11 -2.21 -12.74
N PHE A 461 -10.93 -0.99 -13.28
CA PHE A 461 -11.13 0.25 -12.52
C PHE A 461 -12.56 0.38 -11.99
N GLY A 462 -13.57 0.16 -12.83
CA GLY A 462 -14.98 0.18 -12.41
C GLY A 462 -15.28 -0.81 -11.28
N SER A 463 -14.62 -1.97 -11.27
CA SER A 463 -14.80 -2.99 -10.22
C SER A 463 -14.19 -2.63 -8.85
N ILE A 464 -13.24 -1.69 -8.81
CA ILE A 464 -12.58 -1.27 -7.56
C ILE A 464 -12.91 0.18 -7.17
N PHE A 465 -13.70 0.88 -7.98
CA PHE A 465 -13.92 2.33 -7.86
C PHE A 465 -14.43 2.75 -6.48
N ILE A 466 -15.45 2.07 -5.95
CA ILE A 466 -16.03 2.41 -4.64
C ILE A 466 -15.04 2.15 -3.51
N GLU A 467 -14.29 1.04 -3.58
CA GLU A 467 -13.31 0.71 -2.54
C GLU A 467 -12.10 1.64 -2.58
N MET A 468 -11.70 2.09 -3.78
CA MET A 468 -10.65 3.08 -3.93
C MET A 468 -11.00 4.39 -3.20
N TYR A 469 -12.28 4.79 -3.16
CA TYR A 469 -12.73 5.95 -2.37
C TYR A 469 -12.47 5.76 -0.87
N PHE A 470 -12.78 4.58 -0.33
CA PHE A 470 -12.55 4.28 1.09
C PHE A 470 -11.06 4.18 1.42
N VAL A 471 -10.27 3.57 0.53
CA VAL A 471 -8.80 3.51 0.65
C VAL A 471 -8.23 4.93 0.65
N PHE A 472 -8.59 5.77 -0.32
CA PHE A 472 -8.12 7.16 -0.37
C PHE A 472 -8.56 7.96 0.84
N THR A 473 -9.80 7.77 1.31
CA THR A 473 -10.28 8.47 2.50
C THR A 473 -9.50 8.06 3.74
N SER A 474 -9.08 6.80 3.85
CA SER A 474 -8.31 6.32 5.00
C SER A 474 -6.84 6.71 4.96
N PHE A 475 -6.24 6.79 3.76
CA PHE A 475 -4.84 7.23 3.59
C PHE A 475 -4.69 8.75 3.70
N TRP A 476 -5.65 9.50 3.18
CA TRP A 476 -5.57 10.96 3.04
C TRP A 476 -6.40 11.73 4.06
N ASN A 477 -7.21 11.07 4.88
CA ASN A 477 -7.84 11.66 6.07
C ASN A 477 -7.49 10.85 7.32
N TYR A 478 -7.73 11.39 8.51
CA TYR A 478 -7.45 10.76 9.81
C TYR A 478 -8.40 9.60 10.16
N LYS A 479 -8.64 8.67 9.23
CA LYS A 479 -9.51 7.51 9.41
C LYS A 479 -8.70 6.22 9.28
N VAL A 480 -8.71 5.39 10.31
CA VAL A 480 -8.01 4.10 10.30
C VAL A 480 -8.83 3.08 9.49
N TYR A 481 -8.26 2.54 8.42
CA TYR A 481 -8.88 1.44 7.68
C TYR A 481 -8.66 0.13 8.43
N TYR A 482 -9.73 -0.50 8.90
CA TYR A 482 -9.66 -1.76 9.65
C TYR A 482 -10.37 -2.93 8.95
N VAL A 483 -11.03 -2.70 7.81
CA VAL A 483 -11.88 -3.70 7.16
C VAL A 483 -11.11 -4.55 6.13
N TYR A 484 -10.02 -5.16 6.58
CA TYR A 484 -9.11 -5.95 5.72
C TYR A 484 -9.78 -7.14 5.01
N GLY A 485 -10.88 -7.68 5.57
CA GLY A 485 -11.66 -8.75 4.93
C GLY A 485 -12.29 -8.34 3.59
N PHE A 486 -12.85 -7.12 3.50
CA PHE A 486 -13.36 -6.61 2.21
C PHE A 486 -12.22 -6.32 1.25
N MET A 487 -11.10 -5.78 1.73
CA MET A 487 -9.91 -5.56 0.90
C MET A 487 -9.43 -6.87 0.24
N LEU A 488 -9.43 -8.00 0.96
CA LEU A 488 -9.09 -9.32 0.40
C LEU A 488 -10.05 -9.72 -0.73
N LEU A 489 -11.36 -9.57 -0.52
CA LEU A 489 -12.36 -9.92 -1.51
C LEU A 489 -12.20 -9.08 -2.78
N VAL A 490 -12.03 -7.77 -2.62
CA VAL A 490 -11.87 -6.82 -3.72
C VAL A 490 -10.57 -7.08 -4.48
N PHE A 491 -9.50 -7.43 -3.78
CA PHE A 491 -8.25 -7.86 -4.40
C PHE A 491 -8.44 -9.11 -5.27
N LEU A 492 -9.16 -10.13 -4.79
CA LEU A 492 -9.47 -11.34 -5.58
C LEU A 492 -10.33 -11.02 -6.81
N ILE A 493 -11.35 -10.17 -6.65
CA ILE A 493 -12.17 -9.69 -7.78
C ILE A 493 -11.29 -8.99 -8.81
N LEU A 494 -10.42 -8.07 -8.39
CA LEU A 494 -9.52 -7.35 -9.29
C LEU A 494 -8.67 -8.32 -10.11
N ILE A 495 -8.07 -9.34 -9.48
CA ILE A 495 -7.28 -10.36 -10.19
C ILE A 495 -8.11 -11.04 -11.29
N ILE A 496 -9.32 -11.48 -10.95
CA ILE A 496 -10.19 -12.20 -11.89
C ILE A 496 -10.62 -11.28 -13.05
N VAL A 497 -11.11 -10.07 -12.75
CA VAL A 497 -11.54 -9.10 -13.76
C VAL A 497 -10.38 -8.74 -14.69
N THR A 498 -9.20 -8.47 -14.13
CA THR A 498 -8.00 -8.15 -14.90
C THR A 498 -7.65 -9.30 -15.86
N ILE A 499 -7.62 -10.55 -15.40
CA ILE A 499 -7.35 -11.72 -16.26
C ILE A 499 -8.40 -11.84 -17.37
N CYS A 500 -9.68 -11.71 -17.04
CA CYS A 500 -10.75 -11.86 -18.04
C CYS A 500 -10.65 -10.79 -19.13
N VAL A 501 -10.46 -9.53 -18.76
CA VAL A 501 -10.39 -8.42 -19.72
C VAL A 501 -9.15 -8.53 -20.60
N THR A 502 -7.99 -8.93 -20.05
CA THR A 502 -6.79 -9.13 -20.88
C THR A 502 -6.94 -10.32 -21.83
N ILE A 503 -7.57 -11.42 -21.41
CA ILE A 503 -7.87 -12.56 -22.30
C ILE A 503 -8.73 -12.10 -23.48
N VAL A 504 -9.82 -11.38 -23.21
CA VAL A 504 -10.71 -10.85 -24.26
C VAL A 504 -9.96 -9.92 -25.21
N GLY A 505 -9.17 -8.97 -24.68
CA GLY A 505 -8.33 -8.07 -25.48
C GLY A 505 -7.31 -8.80 -26.34
N THR A 506 -6.63 -9.82 -25.79
CA THR A 506 -5.69 -10.64 -26.56
C THR A 506 -6.35 -11.48 -27.63
N TYR A 507 -7.55 -12.02 -27.37
CA TYR A 507 -8.31 -12.76 -28.36
C TYR A 507 -8.73 -11.88 -29.54
N PHE A 508 -9.22 -10.66 -29.28
CA PHE A 508 -9.53 -9.71 -30.35
C PHE A 508 -8.29 -9.32 -31.17
N LEU A 509 -7.14 -9.14 -30.52
CA LEU A 509 -5.89 -8.81 -31.20
C LEU A 509 -5.41 -9.97 -32.10
N LEU A 510 -5.50 -11.21 -31.61
CA LEU A 510 -5.14 -12.40 -32.38
C LEU A 510 -6.09 -12.64 -33.56
N ASN A 511 -7.40 -12.40 -33.39
CA ASN A 511 -8.36 -12.45 -34.50
C ASN A 511 -8.08 -11.40 -35.58
N ALA A 512 -7.43 -10.30 -35.22
CA ALA A 512 -6.95 -9.27 -36.16
C ALA A 512 -5.56 -9.60 -36.76
N GLU A 513 -5.14 -10.87 -36.70
CA GLU A 513 -3.85 -11.38 -37.20
C GLU A 513 -2.61 -10.69 -36.61
N ASN A 514 -2.75 -10.06 -35.43
CA ASN A 514 -1.66 -9.35 -34.80
C ASN A 514 -1.06 -10.17 -33.64
N TYR A 515 0.15 -10.67 -33.85
CA TYR A 515 0.87 -11.50 -32.87
C TYR A 515 1.60 -10.71 -31.77
N HIS A 516 1.57 -9.37 -31.76
CA HIS A 516 2.22 -8.54 -30.73
C HIS A 516 1.37 -8.43 -29.43
N TRP A 517 0.86 -9.56 -28.95
CA TRP A 517 -0.06 -9.59 -27.81
C TRP A 517 0.64 -9.43 -26.46
N GLN A 518 1.95 -9.70 -26.35
CA GLN A 518 2.66 -9.75 -25.07
C GLN A 518 2.63 -8.39 -24.35
N TRP A 519 3.10 -7.33 -25.01
CA TRP A 519 3.08 -5.98 -24.42
C TRP A 519 1.65 -5.42 -24.32
N THR A 520 0.80 -5.70 -25.30
CA THR A 520 -0.60 -5.25 -25.27
C THR A 520 -1.36 -5.84 -24.10
N SER A 521 -1.18 -7.13 -23.79
CA SER A 521 -1.81 -7.74 -22.61
C SER A 521 -1.31 -7.13 -21.30
N PHE A 522 -0.02 -6.83 -21.20
CA PHE A 522 0.55 -6.16 -20.03
C PHE A 522 -0.03 -4.74 -19.87
N PHE A 523 0.03 -3.92 -20.92
CA PHE A 523 -0.47 -2.54 -20.87
C PHE A 523 -1.99 -2.45 -20.74
N SER A 524 -2.73 -3.43 -21.28
CA SER A 524 -4.18 -3.53 -21.15
C SER A 524 -4.64 -3.66 -19.71
N ALA A 525 -3.87 -4.35 -18.86
CA ALA A 525 -4.16 -4.43 -17.44
C ALA A 525 -3.50 -3.30 -16.64
N ALA A 526 -2.30 -2.88 -17.03
CA ALA A 526 -1.59 -1.79 -16.36
C ALA A 526 -2.32 -0.45 -16.47
N SER A 527 -3.10 -0.23 -17.54
CA SER A 527 -3.89 0.99 -17.75
C SER A 527 -4.93 1.24 -16.66
N THR A 528 -5.33 0.23 -15.86
CA THR A 528 -6.14 0.43 -14.66
C THR A 528 -5.53 1.46 -13.71
N ALA A 529 -4.20 1.48 -13.57
CA ALA A 529 -3.51 2.45 -12.73
C ALA A 529 -3.63 3.90 -13.25
N ILE A 530 -3.74 4.09 -14.57
CA ILE A 530 -3.95 5.42 -15.17
C ILE A 530 -5.31 5.96 -14.74
N TYR A 531 -6.36 5.14 -14.81
CA TYR A 531 -7.70 5.53 -14.36
C TYR A 531 -7.74 5.84 -12.86
N VAL A 532 -7.02 5.08 -12.04
CA VAL A 532 -6.87 5.37 -10.61
C VAL A 532 -6.14 6.69 -10.36
N TYR A 533 -5.08 6.99 -11.13
CA TYR A 533 -4.37 8.25 -11.02
C TYR A 533 -5.24 9.44 -11.45
N LEU A 534 -6.01 9.32 -12.54
CA LEU A 534 -6.98 10.34 -12.94
C LEU A 534 -8.05 10.56 -11.86
N TYR A 535 -8.53 9.47 -11.25
CA TYR A 535 -9.44 9.56 -10.11
C TYR A 535 -8.80 10.28 -8.91
N SER A 536 -7.51 10.09 -8.65
CA SER A 536 -6.83 10.82 -7.58
C SER A 536 -6.75 12.33 -7.80
N VAL A 537 -6.68 12.78 -9.07
CA VAL A 537 -6.76 14.21 -9.40
C VAL A 537 -8.15 14.75 -9.06
N TYR A 538 -9.19 14.02 -9.45
CA TYR A 538 -10.58 14.37 -9.10
C TYR A 538 -10.79 14.39 -7.57
N TYR A 539 -10.29 13.37 -6.86
CA TYR A 539 -10.40 13.26 -5.41
C TYR A 539 -9.71 14.45 -4.71
N TYR A 540 -8.50 14.80 -5.15
CA TYR A 540 -7.75 15.95 -4.63
C TYR A 540 -8.57 17.24 -4.75
N SER A 541 -9.08 17.56 -5.94
CA SER A 541 -9.77 18.83 -6.19
C SER A 541 -11.17 18.93 -5.59
N VAL A 542 -11.92 17.82 -5.49
CA VAL A 542 -13.36 17.86 -5.13
C VAL A 542 -13.63 17.35 -3.72
N LYS A 543 -12.80 16.44 -3.19
CA LYS A 543 -13.05 15.79 -1.89
C LYS A 543 -12.10 16.25 -0.79
N THR A 544 -10.90 16.72 -1.12
CA THR A 544 -9.94 17.19 -0.11
C THR A 544 -9.93 18.71 0.03
N LYS A 545 -9.54 19.19 1.21
CA LYS A 545 -9.26 20.62 1.48
C LYS A 545 -7.75 20.89 1.56
N MET A 546 -6.94 19.98 1.01
CA MET A 546 -5.48 20.05 1.05
C MET A 546 -4.98 21.24 0.24
N SER A 547 -3.97 21.93 0.76
CA SER A 547 -3.38 23.10 0.11
C SER A 547 -1.87 23.15 0.33
N GLY A 548 -1.18 24.02 -0.42
CA GLY A 548 0.26 24.21 -0.28
C GLY A 548 1.11 23.22 -1.09
N PHE A 549 2.32 23.65 -1.44
CA PHE A 549 3.23 22.89 -2.31
C PHE A 549 3.70 21.58 -1.68
N PHE A 550 3.96 21.57 -0.37
CA PHE A 550 4.41 20.40 0.37
C PHE A 550 3.38 19.27 0.30
N GLN A 551 2.15 19.52 0.78
CA GLN A 551 1.08 18.53 0.81
C GLN A 551 0.72 18.05 -0.59
N THR A 552 0.67 18.96 -1.57
CA THR A 552 0.42 18.60 -2.99
C THR A 552 1.48 17.63 -3.52
N SER A 553 2.76 17.92 -3.25
CA SER A 553 3.88 17.08 -3.72
C SER A 553 3.82 15.68 -3.11
N PHE A 554 3.59 15.58 -1.79
CA PHE A 554 3.45 14.30 -1.10
C PHE A 554 2.23 13.50 -1.57
N TYR A 555 1.09 14.17 -1.76
CA TYR A 555 -0.13 13.55 -2.27
C TYR A 555 0.09 12.88 -3.63
N PHE A 556 0.57 13.63 -4.62
CA PHE A 556 0.79 13.10 -5.95
C PHE A 556 1.98 12.14 -6.01
N GLY A 557 3.03 12.36 -5.21
CA GLY A 557 4.20 11.49 -5.15
C GLY A 557 3.87 10.09 -4.62
N TYR A 558 3.19 9.99 -3.46
CA TYR A 558 2.78 8.68 -2.93
C TYR A 558 1.70 8.03 -3.79
N THR A 559 0.76 8.81 -4.34
CA THR A 559 -0.25 8.26 -5.25
C THR A 559 0.38 7.74 -6.54
N LEU A 560 1.42 8.39 -7.06
CA LEU A 560 2.20 7.90 -8.19
C LEU A 560 2.92 6.59 -7.85
N MET A 561 3.57 6.49 -6.69
CA MET A 561 4.18 5.22 -6.25
C MET A 561 3.15 4.09 -6.17
N PHE A 562 1.98 4.38 -5.59
CA PHE A 562 0.87 3.43 -5.50
C PHE A 562 0.38 2.99 -6.88
N CYS A 563 0.16 3.93 -7.80
CA CYS A 563 -0.29 3.63 -9.17
C CYS A 563 0.77 2.84 -9.96
N LEU A 564 2.07 3.14 -9.80
CA LEU A 564 3.14 2.36 -10.41
C LEU A 564 3.12 0.90 -9.92
N GLY A 565 2.97 0.69 -8.61
CA GLY A 565 2.83 -0.65 -8.03
C GLY A 565 1.59 -1.38 -8.56
N LEU A 566 0.42 -0.72 -8.55
CA LEU A 566 -0.83 -1.28 -9.06
C LEU A 566 -0.74 -1.62 -10.55
N GLY A 567 -0.14 -0.75 -11.37
CA GLY A 567 -0.01 -0.95 -12.80
C GLY A 567 0.90 -2.13 -13.14
N ILE A 568 2.02 -2.29 -12.44
CA ILE A 568 2.93 -3.43 -12.60
C ILE A 568 2.26 -4.73 -12.13
N LEU A 569 1.55 -4.70 -11.00
CA LEU A 569 0.79 -5.84 -10.46
C LEU A 569 -0.29 -6.30 -11.45
N CYS A 570 -1.18 -5.40 -11.87
CA CYS A 570 -2.25 -5.72 -12.81
C CYS A 570 -1.65 -6.17 -14.15
N GLY A 571 -0.64 -5.46 -14.67
CA GLY A 571 0.05 -5.80 -15.91
C GLY A 571 0.62 -7.21 -15.92
N ALA A 572 1.29 -7.62 -14.83
CA ALA A 572 1.85 -8.96 -14.71
C ALA A 572 0.75 -10.03 -14.66
N ILE A 573 -0.31 -9.81 -13.88
CA ILE A 573 -1.44 -10.75 -13.77
C ILE A 573 -2.14 -10.90 -15.12
N GLY A 574 -2.41 -9.79 -15.80
CA GLY A 574 -3.02 -9.77 -17.13
C GLY A 574 -2.18 -10.51 -18.16
N PHE A 575 -0.86 -10.27 -18.18
CA PHE A 575 0.08 -10.98 -19.06
C PHE A 575 0.15 -12.48 -18.77
N LEU A 576 0.27 -12.88 -17.49
CA LEU A 576 0.34 -14.29 -17.10
C LEU A 576 -0.96 -15.03 -17.47
N GLY A 577 -2.12 -14.41 -17.23
CA GLY A 577 -3.42 -14.94 -17.65
C GLY A 577 -3.53 -15.11 -19.16
N SER A 578 -3.19 -14.08 -19.93
CA SER A 578 -3.16 -14.15 -21.40
C SER A 578 -2.17 -15.19 -21.93
N ASN A 579 -0.99 -15.31 -21.32
CA ASN A 579 0.02 -16.30 -21.73
C ASN A 579 -0.45 -17.75 -21.49
N LEU A 580 -1.16 -18.01 -20.38
CA LEU A 580 -1.80 -19.29 -20.14
C LEU A 580 -2.90 -19.57 -21.17
N PHE A 581 -3.74 -18.58 -21.45
CA PHE A 581 -4.79 -18.67 -22.48
C PHE A 581 -4.23 -18.98 -23.87
N VAL A 582 -3.26 -18.18 -24.33
CA VAL A 582 -2.59 -18.36 -25.64
C VAL A 582 -2.00 -19.77 -25.73
N ARG A 583 -1.24 -20.22 -24.74
CA ARG A 583 -0.70 -21.59 -24.77
C ARG A 583 -1.79 -22.66 -24.80
N ARG A 584 -2.92 -22.44 -24.11
CA ARG A 584 -4.02 -23.39 -24.07
C ARG A 584 -4.72 -23.52 -25.43
N ILE A 585 -4.95 -22.41 -26.13
CA ILE A 585 -5.60 -22.42 -27.45
C ILE A 585 -4.69 -23.02 -28.53
N TYR A 586 -3.39 -22.71 -28.53
CA TYR A 586 -2.45 -23.20 -29.56
C TYR A 586 -1.97 -24.64 -29.31
N ARG A 587 -2.04 -25.16 -28.07
CA ARG A 587 -1.74 -26.58 -27.80
C ARG A 587 -2.73 -27.54 -28.47
N ASN A 588 -3.94 -27.09 -28.74
CA ASN A 588 -4.98 -27.94 -29.33
C ASN A 588 -4.97 -27.87 -30.86
N ILE A 589 -4.15 -27.01 -31.48
CA ILE A 589 -4.01 -26.97 -32.93
C ILE A 589 -3.02 -28.08 -33.32
N LYS A 590 -3.48 -29.05 -34.13
CA LYS A 590 -2.56 -29.96 -34.84
C LYS A 590 -1.86 -29.13 -35.91
N CYS A 591 -0.60 -28.78 -35.67
CA CYS A 591 0.28 -28.18 -36.67
C CYS A 591 1.29 -29.26 -37.07
N ASP A 592 0.87 -30.23 -37.88
CA ASP A 592 1.79 -31.12 -38.57
C ASP A 592 2.23 -30.48 -39.90
#